data_AF-A0ABD2KHL3-F1
#
_entry.id   AF-A0ABD2KHL3-F1
#
_cell.length_a   1.000
_cell.length_b   1.000
_cell.length_c   1.000
_cell.angle_alpha   90.00
_cell.angle_beta   90.00
_cell.angle_gamma   90.00
#
_symmetry.space_group_name_H-M   'P 1'
#
loop_
_entity.id
_entity.type
_entity.pdbx_description
1 polymer ?
#
loop_
_entity_poly.entity_id
_entity_poly.type
_entity_poly.pdbx_seq_one_letter_code
_entity_poly.pdbx_strand_id
1 'polypeptide(L)'
;MTTSNATASTSFENFLLFFGVGTEMGIHLFGIPFSIANLFLVARTSVIHPNMKAILISQSFLILLRGICRFIICFYKFILWDPIVAESVKFFPPLGPINYMGHYGRNFVPHILIIERVLATLFVRSYERHRGCLFTIIWSPIALTATIYISFTTVPQGPRPLANLVTTLAQLFIGCMELCIFFCYAATIPKFINKCCKTQIHIVCHCDISCLKTFALANNSFRR
;
A
#
# COMPACT_ATOMS: atom_id res chain seq x y z
N MET A 1 -13.54 50.56 -31.27
CA MET A 1 -13.07 49.24 -31.72
C MET A 1 -12.81 48.39 -30.49
N THR A 2 -13.81 47.64 -30.05
CA THR A 2 -13.73 46.68 -28.95
C THR A 2 -13.42 45.31 -29.55
N THR A 3 -12.24 44.78 -29.26
CA THR A 3 -11.79 43.45 -29.67
C THR A 3 -12.56 42.39 -28.89
N SER A 4 -13.64 41.90 -29.50
CA SER A 4 -14.32 40.68 -29.10
C SER A 4 -13.47 39.46 -29.47
N ASN A 5 -12.48 39.11 -28.63
CA ASN A 5 -11.90 37.77 -28.65
C ASN A 5 -12.85 36.82 -27.91
N ALA A 6 -14.00 36.57 -28.53
CA ALA A 6 -14.91 35.52 -28.13
C ALA A 6 -14.22 34.18 -28.41
N THR A 7 -13.73 33.60 -27.32
CA THR A 7 -13.37 32.20 -27.11
C THR A 7 -14.24 31.23 -27.91
N ALA A 8 -13.80 30.89 -29.12
CA ALA A 8 -14.16 29.64 -29.77
C ALA A 8 -13.32 28.53 -29.13
N SER A 9 -13.54 28.24 -27.85
CA SER A 9 -13.12 26.96 -27.30
C SER A 9 -13.91 25.90 -28.07
N THR A 10 -13.16 25.11 -28.84
CA THR A 10 -13.72 24.29 -29.91
C THR A 10 -14.65 23.24 -29.32
N SER A 11 -15.75 22.92 -30.00
CA SER A 11 -16.65 21.81 -29.62
C SER A 11 -15.89 20.50 -29.33
N PHE A 12 -14.71 20.35 -29.93
CA PHE A 12 -13.74 19.29 -29.70
C PHE A 12 -13.12 19.28 -28.29
N GLU A 13 -12.75 20.43 -27.71
CA GLU A 13 -12.23 20.51 -26.34
C GLU A 13 -13.27 20.06 -25.32
N ASN A 14 -14.52 20.50 -25.49
CA ASN A 14 -15.63 20.07 -24.64
C ASN A 14 -15.89 18.56 -24.76
N PHE A 15 -15.79 18.01 -25.97
CA PHE A 15 -15.90 16.57 -26.20
C PHE A 15 -14.78 15.78 -25.51
N LEU A 16 -13.51 16.25 -25.62
CA LEU A 16 -12.38 15.61 -24.95
C LEU A 16 -12.49 15.66 -23.43
N LEU A 17 -12.93 16.80 -22.87
CA LEU A 17 -13.17 16.94 -21.42
C LEU A 17 -14.27 15.98 -20.95
N PHE A 18 -15.39 15.89 -21.69
CA PHE A 18 -16.47 14.97 -21.38
C PHE A 18 -16.00 13.51 -21.42
N PHE A 19 -15.29 13.12 -22.47
CA PHE A 19 -14.75 11.78 -22.60
C PHE A 19 -13.72 11.47 -21.50
N GLY A 20 -12.83 12.41 -21.18
CA GLY A 20 -11.85 12.28 -20.10
C GLY A 20 -12.51 12.07 -18.74
N VAL A 21 -13.48 12.91 -18.36
CA VAL A 21 -14.21 12.77 -17.09
C VAL A 21 -15.03 11.48 -17.08
N GLY A 22 -15.67 11.12 -18.19
CA GLY A 22 -16.43 9.88 -18.31
C GLY A 22 -15.57 8.62 -18.13
N THR A 23 -14.36 8.61 -18.72
CA THR A 23 -13.41 7.51 -18.55
C THR A 23 -12.84 7.45 -17.13
N GLU A 24 -12.49 8.58 -16.51
CA GLU A 24 -12.04 8.63 -15.10
C GLU A 24 -13.12 8.08 -14.15
N MET A 25 -14.39 8.49 -14.37
CA MET A 25 -15.53 7.98 -13.63
C MET A 25 -15.71 6.48 -13.82
N GLY A 26 -15.62 5.97 -15.05
CA GLY A 26 -15.70 4.54 -15.34
C GLY A 26 -14.61 3.73 -14.65
N ILE A 27 -13.35 4.20 -14.69
CA ILE A 27 -12.21 3.55 -14.01
C ILE A 27 -12.48 3.44 -12.51
N HIS A 28 -12.97 4.51 -11.87
CA HIS A 28 -13.26 4.48 -10.44
C HIS A 28 -14.48 3.62 -10.09
N LEU A 29 -15.52 3.63 -10.93
CA LEU A 29 -16.71 2.80 -10.77
C LEU A 29 -16.37 1.30 -10.77
N PHE A 30 -15.52 0.85 -11.69
CA PHE A 30 -15.04 -0.53 -11.71
C PHE A 30 -13.96 -0.81 -10.66
N GLY A 31 -13.13 0.18 -10.31
CA GLY A 31 -12.08 0.03 -9.30
C GLY A 31 -12.60 -0.26 -7.89
N ILE A 32 -13.76 0.32 -7.51
CA ILE A 32 -14.37 0.12 -6.20
C ILE A 32 -14.70 -1.35 -5.92
N PRO A 33 -15.50 -2.08 -6.75
CA PRO A 33 -15.82 -3.48 -6.49
C PRO A 33 -14.57 -4.38 -6.47
N PHE A 34 -13.56 -4.11 -7.32
CA PHE A 34 -12.29 -4.84 -7.25
C PHE A 34 -11.56 -4.61 -5.92
N SER A 35 -11.55 -3.37 -5.41
CA SER A 35 -10.92 -3.07 -4.12
C SER A 35 -11.67 -3.70 -2.94
N ILE A 36 -13.01 -3.78 -2.99
CA ILE A 36 -13.84 -4.49 -1.99
C ILE A 36 -13.55 -5.99 -2.04
N ALA A 37 -13.52 -6.59 -3.24
CA ALA A 37 -13.19 -8.00 -3.41
C ALA A 37 -11.79 -8.33 -2.88
N ASN A 38 -10.81 -7.46 -3.13
CA ASN A 38 -9.45 -7.60 -2.60
C ASN A 38 -9.43 -7.51 -1.07
N LEU A 39 -10.10 -6.51 -0.49
CA LEU A 39 -10.21 -6.36 0.97
C LEU A 39 -10.84 -7.61 1.60
N PHE A 40 -11.90 -8.14 0.99
CA PHE A 40 -12.56 -9.36 1.44
C PHE A 40 -11.64 -10.59 1.36
N LEU A 41 -10.93 -10.76 0.25
CA LEU A 41 -9.99 -11.87 0.04
C LEU A 41 -8.86 -11.86 1.07
N VAL A 42 -8.26 -10.69 1.30
CA VAL A 42 -7.20 -10.53 2.32
C VAL A 42 -7.76 -10.79 3.72
N ALA A 43 -8.97 -10.32 4.03
CA ALA A 43 -9.61 -10.55 5.33
C ALA A 43 -9.92 -12.04 5.58
N ARG A 44 -10.30 -12.79 4.54
CA ARG A 44 -10.63 -14.22 4.65
C ARG A 44 -9.42 -15.16 4.64
N THR A 45 -8.29 -14.73 4.08
CA THR A 45 -7.09 -15.57 4.02
C THR A 45 -6.52 -15.81 5.42
N SER A 46 -6.39 -17.08 5.81
CA SER A 46 -5.84 -17.53 7.10
C SER A 46 -4.33 -17.83 7.05
N VAL A 47 -3.77 -17.97 5.85
CA VAL A 47 -2.37 -18.37 5.63
C VAL A 47 -1.39 -17.21 5.89
N ILE A 48 -1.86 -15.96 5.86
CA ILE A 48 -1.01 -14.77 5.97
C ILE A 48 -0.71 -14.46 7.44
N HIS A 49 0.56 -14.16 7.74
CA HIS A 49 1.01 -13.71 9.06
C HIS A 49 0.15 -12.51 9.54
N PRO A 50 -0.30 -12.47 10.81
CA PRO A 50 -1.26 -11.46 11.29
C PRO A 50 -0.79 -10.02 11.08
N ASN A 51 0.51 -9.74 11.20
CA ASN A 51 1.07 -8.41 10.94
C ASN A 51 0.93 -7.99 9.47
N MET A 52 1.35 -8.87 8.55
CA MET A 52 1.23 -8.63 7.11
C MET A 52 -0.23 -8.51 6.70
N LYS A 53 -1.11 -9.34 7.27
CA LYS A 53 -2.55 -9.29 7.03
C LYS A 53 -3.15 -7.92 7.42
N ALA A 54 -2.82 -7.41 8.60
CA ALA A 54 -3.32 -6.13 9.06
C ALA A 54 -2.82 -4.96 8.19
N ILE A 55 -1.56 -5.00 7.73
CA ILE A 55 -1.02 -3.99 6.80
C ILE A 55 -1.75 -4.04 5.45
N LEU A 56 -1.98 -5.24 4.89
CA LEU A 56 -2.70 -5.41 3.62
C LEU A 56 -4.19 -4.99 3.71
N ILE A 57 -4.83 -5.24 4.85
CA ILE A 57 -6.20 -4.76 5.13
C ILE A 57 -6.21 -3.24 5.15
N SER A 58 -5.29 -2.60 5.87
CA SER A 58 -5.16 -1.14 5.92
C SER A 58 -4.92 -0.54 4.53
N GLN A 59 -4.03 -1.16 3.74
CA GLN A 59 -3.79 -0.77 2.34
C GLN A 59 -5.04 -0.83 1.49
N SER A 60 -5.76 -1.94 1.54
CA SER A 60 -6.96 -2.17 0.74
C SER A 60 -8.07 -1.20 1.13
N PHE A 61 -8.20 -0.90 2.42
CA PHE A 61 -9.11 0.11 2.94
C PHE A 61 -8.79 1.52 2.42
N LEU A 62 -7.51 1.93 2.44
CA LEU A 62 -7.09 3.24 1.93
C LEU A 62 -7.30 3.38 0.41
N ILE A 63 -7.11 2.29 -0.35
CA ILE A 63 -7.41 2.25 -1.78
C ILE A 63 -8.91 2.41 -2.03
N LEU A 64 -9.75 1.68 -1.27
CA LEU A 64 -11.20 1.78 -1.35
C LEU A 64 -11.67 3.20 -1.02
N LEU A 65 -11.19 3.79 0.08
CA LEU A 65 -11.53 5.15 0.50
C LEU A 65 -11.20 6.18 -0.58
N ARG A 66 -9.99 6.10 -1.16
CA ARG A 66 -9.58 6.95 -2.29
C ARG A 66 -10.49 6.75 -3.50
N GLY A 67 -10.80 5.50 -3.84
CA GLY A 67 -11.68 5.15 -4.97
C GLY A 67 -13.06 5.79 -4.82
N ILE A 68 -13.67 5.67 -3.64
CA ILE A 68 -14.96 6.28 -3.32
C ILE A 68 -14.89 7.81 -3.43
N CYS A 69 -13.89 8.45 -2.82
CA CYS A 69 -13.75 9.91 -2.88
C CYS A 69 -13.56 10.40 -4.32
N ARG A 70 -12.71 9.74 -5.11
CA ARG A 70 -12.50 10.08 -6.52
C ARG A 70 -13.74 9.88 -7.36
N PHE A 71 -14.47 8.78 -7.14
CA PHE A 71 -15.74 8.55 -7.81
C PHE A 71 -16.74 9.68 -7.53
N ILE A 72 -16.89 10.09 -6.27
CA ILE A 72 -17.78 11.19 -5.88
C ILE A 72 -17.35 12.49 -6.57
N ILE A 73 -16.06 12.83 -6.56
CA ILE A 73 -15.54 14.04 -7.23
C ILE A 73 -15.82 13.99 -8.74
N CYS A 74 -15.56 12.86 -9.40
CA CYS A 74 -15.81 12.70 -10.85
C CYS A 74 -17.30 12.77 -11.17
N PHE A 75 -18.15 12.20 -10.32
CA PHE A 75 -19.60 12.27 -10.46
C PHE A 75 -20.11 13.72 -10.38
N TYR A 76 -19.60 14.53 -9.44
CA TYR A 76 -19.93 15.96 -9.38
C TYR A 76 -19.37 16.74 -10.58
N LYS A 77 -18.15 16.45 -11.04
CA LYS A 77 -17.59 17.02 -12.28
C LYS A 77 -18.49 16.74 -13.48
N PHE A 78 -19.05 15.54 -13.54
CA PHE A 78 -19.96 15.12 -14.61
C PHE A 78 -21.32 15.86 -14.54
N ILE A 79 -21.90 15.99 -13.35
CA ILE A 79 -23.20 16.67 -13.15
C ILE A 79 -23.10 18.18 -13.43
N LEU A 80 -22.06 18.85 -12.92
CA LEU A 80 -21.94 20.30 -13.00
C LEU A 80 -21.53 20.82 -14.38
N TRP A 81 -21.09 19.92 -15.27
CA TRP A 81 -20.56 20.27 -16.60
C TRP A 81 -19.45 21.34 -16.57
N ASP A 82 -18.76 21.46 -15.43
CA ASP A 82 -17.65 22.40 -15.24
C ASP A 82 -16.48 21.65 -14.57
N PRO A 83 -15.45 21.27 -15.33
CA PRO A 83 -14.33 20.48 -14.83
C PRO A 83 -13.43 21.29 -13.88
N ILE A 84 -13.39 22.61 -14.01
CA ILE A 84 -12.49 23.49 -13.26
C ILE A 84 -13.10 23.82 -11.90
N VAL A 85 -14.40 24.14 -11.87
CA VAL A 85 -15.10 24.54 -10.66
C VAL A 85 -15.32 23.34 -9.72
N ALA A 86 -15.58 22.15 -10.25
CA ALA A 86 -15.78 20.94 -9.46
C ALA A 86 -14.48 20.31 -8.91
N GLU A 87 -13.31 20.65 -9.44
CA GLU A 87 -12.02 20.28 -8.82
C GLU A 87 -11.69 21.14 -7.60
N SER A 88 -12.28 22.34 -7.54
CA SER A 88 -12.12 23.18 -6.37
C SER A 88 -12.82 22.52 -5.18
N VAL A 89 -12.03 22.21 -4.15
CA VAL A 89 -12.45 21.68 -2.82
C VAL A 89 -13.50 22.57 -2.12
N LYS A 90 -13.94 23.65 -2.78
CA LYS A 90 -14.95 24.61 -2.32
C LYS A 90 -16.34 23.99 -2.14
N PHE A 91 -16.76 23.06 -3.01
CA PHE A 91 -18.09 22.44 -2.89
C PHE A 91 -18.16 21.41 -1.77
N PHE A 92 -17.06 20.67 -1.56
CA PHE A 92 -16.96 19.68 -0.49
C PHE A 92 -15.61 19.79 0.23
N PRO A 93 -15.50 20.74 1.18
CA PRO A 93 -14.30 20.91 2.00
C PRO A 93 -13.76 19.62 2.64
N PRO A 94 -14.59 18.68 3.15
CA PRO A 94 -14.06 17.46 3.77
C PRO A 94 -13.57 16.41 2.76
N LEU A 95 -14.03 16.43 1.51
CA LEU A 95 -13.63 15.42 0.50
C LEU A 95 -12.17 15.58 0.06
N GLY A 96 -11.65 16.82 0.08
CA GLY A 96 -10.25 17.11 -0.21
C GLY A 96 -9.28 16.37 0.72
N PRO A 97 -9.31 16.65 2.05
CA PRO A 97 -8.48 15.96 3.03
C PRO A 97 -8.59 14.44 2.97
N ILE A 98 -9.80 13.88 2.77
CA ILE A 98 -10.00 12.43 2.72
C ILE A 98 -9.34 11.82 1.46
N ASN A 99 -9.48 12.48 0.31
CA ASN A 99 -8.80 12.05 -0.93
C ASN A 99 -7.27 12.12 -0.80
N TYR A 100 -6.73 13.19 -0.18
CA TYR A 100 -5.30 13.29 0.11
C TYR A 100 -4.82 12.22 1.10
N MET A 101 -5.62 11.92 2.13
CA MET A 101 -5.29 10.87 3.10
C MET A 101 -5.17 9.51 2.42
N GLY A 102 -6.11 9.17 1.53
CA GLY A 102 -6.02 7.95 0.72
C GLY A 102 -4.83 7.94 -0.25
N HIS A 103 -4.44 9.11 -0.79
CA HIS A 103 -3.27 9.25 -1.66
C HIS A 103 -1.97 9.00 -0.89
N TYR A 104 -1.71 9.77 0.17
CA TYR A 104 -0.50 9.64 0.97
C TYR A 104 -0.44 8.31 1.72
N GLY A 105 -1.58 7.85 2.26
CA GLY A 105 -1.65 6.58 2.97
C GLY A 105 -1.22 5.40 2.10
N ARG A 106 -1.66 5.35 0.84
CA ARG A 106 -1.21 4.32 -0.12
C ARG A 106 0.31 4.34 -0.33
N ASN A 107 0.94 5.51 -0.29
CA ASN A 107 2.38 5.63 -0.52
C ASN A 107 3.19 5.21 0.73
N PHE A 108 2.65 5.39 1.94
CA PHE A 108 3.30 4.92 3.17
C PHE A 108 3.26 3.40 3.35
N VAL A 109 2.22 2.72 2.88
CA VAL A 109 2.08 1.26 3.10
C VAL A 109 3.25 0.44 2.51
N PRO A 110 3.68 0.64 1.25
CA PRO A 110 4.84 -0.08 0.71
C PRO A 110 6.09 0.06 1.58
N HIS A 111 6.36 1.26 2.11
CA HIS A 111 7.49 1.51 2.99
C HIS A 111 7.38 0.70 4.29
N ILE A 112 6.19 0.66 4.89
CA ILE A 112 5.94 -0.15 6.10
C ILE A 112 6.14 -1.64 5.81
N LEU A 113 5.67 -2.13 4.65
CA LEU A 113 5.86 -3.53 4.23
C LEU A 113 7.34 -3.87 4.05
N ILE A 114 8.13 -2.96 3.49
CA ILE A 114 9.56 -3.19 3.27
C ILE A 114 10.30 -3.19 4.60
N ILE A 115 10.00 -2.24 5.50
CA ILE A 115 10.56 -2.21 6.86
C ILE A 115 10.21 -3.50 7.61
N GLU A 116 8.96 -3.96 7.54
CA GLU A 116 8.51 -5.21 8.18
C GLU A 116 9.30 -6.42 7.66
N ARG A 117 9.48 -6.53 6.35
CA ARG A 117 10.27 -7.60 5.74
C ARG A 117 11.74 -7.52 6.13
N VAL A 118 12.34 -6.34 6.15
CA VAL A 118 13.73 -6.16 6.59
C VAL A 118 13.88 -6.59 8.05
N LEU A 119 12.98 -6.17 8.93
CA LEU A 119 13.00 -6.57 10.35
C LEU A 119 12.84 -8.08 10.52
N ALA A 120 11.93 -8.71 9.77
CA ALA A 120 11.76 -10.16 9.80
C ALA A 120 13.04 -10.89 9.37
N THR A 121 13.74 -10.39 8.35
CA THR A 121 15.02 -10.98 7.90
C THR A 121 16.18 -10.76 8.87
N LEU A 122 16.25 -9.60 9.54
CA LEU A 122 17.34 -9.28 10.46
C LEU A 122 17.16 -9.95 11.83
N PHE A 123 15.92 -10.10 12.29
CA PHE A 123 15.60 -10.56 13.64
C PHE A 123 14.85 -11.89 13.68
N VAL A 124 15.12 -12.82 12.73
CA VAL A 124 14.41 -14.10 12.57
C VAL A 124 14.10 -14.80 13.92
N ARG A 125 15.10 -14.98 14.79
CA ARG A 125 14.93 -15.65 16.09
C ARG A 125 14.03 -14.90 17.07
N SER A 126 14.08 -13.58 17.08
CA SER A 126 13.26 -12.76 17.99
C SER A 126 11.84 -12.58 17.42
N TYR A 127 11.75 -12.47 16.10
CA TYR A 127 10.51 -12.29 15.35
C TYR A 127 9.57 -13.49 15.49
N GLU A 128 10.08 -14.71 15.38
CA GLU A 128 9.28 -15.92 15.61
C GLU A 128 8.76 -16.03 17.05
N ARG A 129 9.55 -15.55 18.02
CA ARG A 129 9.17 -15.57 19.44
C ARG A 129 8.14 -14.49 19.78
N HIS A 130 8.22 -13.34 19.11
CA HIS A 130 7.30 -12.23 19.27
C HIS A 130 6.36 -12.12 18.06
N ARG A 131 5.47 -13.12 17.89
CA ARG A 131 4.32 -13.06 16.93
C ARG A 131 3.28 -11.97 17.28
N GLY A 132 3.64 -10.98 18.09
CA GLY A 132 2.71 -9.96 18.55
C GLY A 132 2.36 -8.97 17.44
N CYS A 133 1.11 -8.50 17.46
CA CYS A 133 0.64 -7.40 16.62
C CYS A 133 1.26 -6.02 16.96
N LEU A 134 2.27 -5.98 17.85
CA LEU A 134 2.86 -4.75 18.39
C LEU A 134 3.43 -3.86 17.29
N PHE A 135 4.10 -4.44 16.28
CA PHE A 135 4.61 -3.68 15.14
C PHE A 135 3.47 -2.92 14.45
N THR A 136 2.39 -3.62 14.12
CA THR A 136 1.26 -2.99 13.42
C THR A 136 0.52 -1.99 14.31
N ILE A 137 0.41 -2.25 15.61
CA ILE A 137 -0.22 -1.36 16.59
C ILE A 137 0.54 -0.04 16.74
N ILE A 138 1.88 -0.06 16.65
CA ILE A 138 2.70 1.15 16.77
C ILE A 138 2.75 1.92 15.45
N TRP A 139 2.95 1.20 14.34
CA TRP A 139 3.17 1.85 13.04
C TRP A 139 1.88 2.36 12.40
N SER A 140 0.73 1.69 12.59
CA SER A 140 -0.53 2.12 11.99
C SER A 140 -1.00 3.50 12.48
N PRO A 141 -0.97 3.83 13.78
CA PRO A 141 -1.29 5.17 14.27
C PRO A 141 -0.29 6.22 13.78
N ILE A 142 1.02 5.94 13.77
CA ILE A 142 2.04 6.88 13.29
C ILE A 142 1.80 7.22 11.82
N ALA A 143 1.61 6.21 10.98
CA ALA A 143 1.32 6.40 9.56
C ALA A 143 0.00 7.15 9.35
N LEU A 144 -1.04 6.80 10.11
CA LEU A 144 -2.32 7.49 10.05
C LEU A 144 -2.19 8.97 10.45
N THR A 145 -1.53 9.28 11.57
CA THR A 145 -1.29 10.65 12.02
C THR A 145 -0.47 11.44 11.01
N ALA A 146 0.58 10.84 10.43
CA ALA A 146 1.38 11.49 9.38
C ALA A 146 0.53 11.80 8.14
N THR A 147 -0.29 10.85 7.68
CA THR A 147 -1.16 11.07 6.51
C THR A 147 -2.21 12.13 6.78
N ILE A 148 -2.81 12.15 7.96
CA ILE A 148 -3.77 13.17 8.39
C ILE A 148 -3.10 14.55 8.43
N TYR A 149 -1.93 14.65 9.07
CA TYR A 149 -1.17 15.90 9.17
C TYR A 149 -0.81 16.47 7.78
N ILE A 150 -0.29 15.63 6.88
CA ILE A 150 0.05 16.03 5.52
C ILE A 150 -1.21 16.43 4.75
N SER A 151 -2.32 15.72 4.92
CA SER A 151 -3.58 16.04 4.23
C SER A 151 -4.14 17.39 4.66
N PHE A 152 -4.10 17.72 5.95
CA PHE A 152 -4.56 19.03 6.43
C PHE A 152 -3.63 20.19 6.06
N THR A 153 -2.33 19.96 5.98
CA THR A 153 -1.35 21.00 5.60
C THR A 153 -1.31 21.26 4.09
N THR A 154 -1.72 20.31 3.26
CA THR A 154 -1.68 20.42 1.79
C THR A 154 -2.96 21.02 1.18
N VAL A 155 -4.12 20.84 1.82
CA VAL A 155 -5.42 21.38 1.35
C VAL A 155 -5.50 22.91 1.21
N PRO A 156 -4.92 23.76 2.09
CA PRO A 156 -5.15 25.21 2.03
C PRO A 156 -4.41 25.97 0.91
N GLN A 157 -3.54 25.34 0.12
CA GLN A 157 -2.64 26.07 -0.81
C GLN A 157 -2.91 25.89 -2.31
N GLY A 158 -4.05 25.29 -2.68
CA GLY A 158 -4.38 25.02 -4.08
C GLY A 158 -3.48 23.95 -4.72
N PRO A 159 -3.70 23.58 -6.00
CA PRO A 159 -2.87 22.61 -6.69
C PRO A 159 -1.47 23.19 -6.91
N ARG A 160 -0.51 22.86 -6.04
CA ARG A 160 0.90 23.15 -6.28
C ARG A 160 1.51 21.97 -7.04
N PRO A 161 1.70 22.06 -8.37
CA PRO A 161 2.32 20.98 -9.14
C PRO A 161 3.71 20.60 -8.59
N LEU A 162 4.41 21.56 -7.98
CA LEU A 162 5.70 21.34 -7.31
C LEU A 162 5.61 20.45 -6.06
N ALA A 163 4.57 20.55 -5.23
CA ALA A 163 4.46 19.73 -4.03
C ALA A 163 4.17 18.25 -4.40
N ASN A 164 3.34 18.04 -5.41
CA ASN A 164 3.11 16.70 -5.97
C ASN A 164 4.37 16.15 -6.64
N LEU A 165 5.12 16.97 -7.38
CA LEU A 165 6.39 16.57 -7.97
C LEU A 165 7.43 16.20 -6.89
N VAL A 166 7.60 17.02 -5.86
CA VAL A 166 8.55 16.77 -4.76
C VAL A 166 8.18 15.52 -3.99
N THR A 167 6.89 15.32 -3.69
CA THR A 167 6.44 14.09 -2.99
C THR A 167 6.58 12.85 -3.86
N THR A 168 6.35 12.95 -5.18
CA THR A 168 6.57 11.86 -6.13
C THR A 168 8.06 11.54 -6.28
N LEU A 169 8.92 12.56 -6.34
CA LEU A 169 10.38 12.40 -6.38
C LEU A 169 10.92 11.82 -5.07
N ALA A 170 10.40 12.24 -3.92
CA ALA A 170 10.75 11.67 -2.62
C ALA A 170 10.34 10.20 -2.54
N GLN A 171 9.14 9.84 -3.02
CA GLN A 171 8.69 8.45 -3.09
C GLN A 171 9.52 7.62 -4.07
N LEU A 172 9.88 8.18 -5.23
CA LEU A 172 10.78 7.54 -6.17
C LEU A 172 12.15 7.30 -5.54
N PHE A 173 12.70 8.28 -4.83
CA PHE A 173 13.99 8.17 -4.14
C PHE A 173 13.95 7.10 -3.04
N ILE A 174 12.92 7.10 -2.20
CA ILE A 174 12.73 6.08 -1.16
C ILE A 174 12.57 4.70 -1.81
N GLY A 175 11.77 4.58 -2.87
CA GLY A 175 11.59 3.33 -3.61
C GLY A 175 12.89 2.82 -4.27
N CYS A 176 13.73 3.72 -4.80
CA CYS A 176 15.06 3.37 -5.31
C CYS A 176 15.99 2.90 -4.19
N MET A 177 15.99 3.58 -3.04
CA MET A 177 16.76 3.15 -1.86
C MET A 177 16.34 1.77 -1.38
N GLU A 178 15.04 1.50 -1.35
CA GLU A 178 14.49 0.19 -0.98
C GLU A 178 14.89 -0.92 -1.98
N LEU A 179 14.84 -0.64 -3.28
CA LEU A 179 15.34 -1.55 -4.32
C LEU A 179 16.84 -1.82 -4.15
N CYS A 180 17.65 -0.79 -3.93
CA CYS A 180 19.08 -0.93 -3.69
C CYS A 180 19.36 -1.79 -2.45
N ILE A 181 18.64 -1.56 -1.35
CA ILE A 181 18.75 -2.36 -0.14
C ILE A 181 18.36 -3.82 -0.43
N PHE A 182 17.27 -4.06 -1.14
CA PHE A 182 16.83 -5.40 -1.51
C PHE A 182 17.86 -6.14 -2.37
N PHE A 183 18.45 -5.47 -3.38
CA PHE A 183 19.51 -6.05 -4.22
C PHE A 183 20.80 -6.34 -3.43
N CYS A 184 21.23 -5.42 -2.56
CA CYS A 184 22.36 -5.64 -1.66
C CYS A 184 22.14 -6.85 -0.75
N TYR A 185 20.91 -7.02 -0.22
CA TYR A 185 20.58 -8.19 0.59
C TYR A 185 20.50 -9.48 -0.24
N ALA A 186 19.87 -9.45 -1.41
CA ALA A 186 19.80 -10.61 -2.31
C ALA A 186 21.20 -11.13 -2.70
N ALA A 187 22.17 -10.22 -2.91
CA ALA A 187 23.56 -10.57 -3.15
C ALA A 187 24.28 -11.18 -1.92
N THR A 188 23.78 -10.91 -0.70
CA THR A 188 24.37 -11.38 0.56
C THR A 188 23.82 -12.74 1.01
N ILE A 189 22.57 -13.07 0.65
CA ILE A 189 21.89 -14.34 0.95
C ILE A 189 22.69 -15.60 0.52
N PRO A 190 23.31 -15.71 -0.68
CA PRO A 190 24.01 -16.94 -1.06
C PRO A 190 25.18 -17.28 -0.13
N LYS A 191 25.83 -16.28 0.49
CA LYS A 191 26.91 -16.50 1.47
C LYS A 191 26.37 -17.02 2.81
N PHE A 192 25.17 -16.59 3.20
CA PHE A 192 24.53 -17.03 4.44
C PHE A 192 23.95 -18.45 4.31
N ILE A 193 23.34 -18.78 3.17
CA ILE A 193 22.87 -20.15 2.90
C ILE A 193 24.04 -21.14 2.89
N ASN A 194 25.19 -20.78 2.31
CA ASN A 194 26.36 -21.68 2.32
C ASN A 194 26.91 -21.92 3.74
N LYS A 195 26.78 -20.94 4.64
CA LYS A 195 27.22 -21.05 6.04
C LYS A 195 26.18 -21.80 6.91
N CYS A 196 24.89 -21.55 6.68
CA CYS A 196 23.80 -22.26 7.35
C CYS A 196 23.68 -23.71 6.87
N CYS A 197 23.85 -24.01 5.58
CA CYS A 197 23.80 -25.38 5.07
C CYS A 197 24.95 -26.24 5.64
N LYS A 198 26.16 -25.68 5.76
CA LYS A 198 27.28 -26.33 6.50
C LYS A 198 26.97 -26.60 7.97
N THR A 199 26.23 -25.70 8.63
CA THR A 199 25.91 -25.84 10.06
C THR A 199 24.68 -26.74 10.29
N GLN A 200 23.68 -26.70 9.40
CA GLN A 200 22.48 -27.53 9.49
C GLN A 200 22.74 -28.98 9.08
N ILE A 201 23.63 -29.26 8.12
CA ILE A 201 24.06 -30.65 7.86
C ILE A 201 24.68 -31.27 9.13
N HIS A 202 25.43 -30.48 9.91
CA HIS A 202 26.01 -30.95 11.18
C HIS A 202 24.96 -31.15 12.29
N ILE A 203 23.87 -30.38 12.30
CA ILE A 203 22.80 -30.50 13.30
C ILE A 203 21.75 -31.53 12.91
N VAL A 204 21.41 -31.66 11.62
CA VAL A 204 20.48 -32.69 11.11
C VAL A 204 21.10 -34.08 11.26
N CYS A 205 22.40 -34.26 11.00
CA CYS A 205 23.08 -35.53 11.30
C CYS A 205 23.06 -35.91 12.80
N HIS A 206 22.91 -34.95 13.72
CA HIS A 206 22.85 -35.23 15.16
C HIS A 206 21.41 -35.29 15.71
N CYS A 207 20.44 -34.73 15.00
CA CYS A 207 19.02 -34.71 15.41
C CYS A 207 18.21 -35.87 14.78
N ASP A 208 18.57 -36.34 13.58
CA ASP A 208 17.86 -37.46 12.93
C ASP A 208 18.04 -38.77 13.70
N ILE A 209 19.22 -39.06 14.26
CA ILE A 209 19.45 -40.33 15.00
C ILE A 209 18.62 -40.40 16.28
N SER A 210 18.39 -39.27 16.95
CA SER A 210 17.62 -39.22 18.19
C SER A 210 16.11 -39.23 17.92
N CYS A 211 15.65 -38.57 16.86
CA CYS A 211 14.22 -38.55 16.50
C CYS A 211 13.74 -39.87 15.87
N LEU A 212 14.59 -40.54 15.06
CA LEU A 212 14.27 -41.87 14.51
C LEU A 212 14.14 -42.93 15.60
N LYS A 213 14.94 -42.86 16.68
CA LYS A 213 14.84 -43.80 17.81
C LYS A 213 13.53 -43.65 18.57
N THR A 214 13.03 -42.42 18.76
CA THR A 214 11.75 -42.19 19.45
C THR A 214 10.56 -42.63 18.58
N PHE A 215 10.64 -42.44 17.26
CA PHE A 215 9.60 -42.89 16.33
C PHE A 215 9.56 -44.42 16.17
N ALA A 216 10.73 -45.09 16.19
CA ALA A 216 10.81 -46.55 16.16
C ALA A 216 10.32 -47.21 17.46
N LEU A 217 10.50 -46.57 18.62
CA LEU A 217 9.97 -47.06 19.89
C LEU A 217 8.46 -46.84 20.02
N ALA A 218 7.94 -45.72 19.51
CA ALA A 218 6.50 -45.45 19.51
C ALA A 218 5.69 -46.38 18.57
N ASN A 219 6.30 -46.90 17.50
CA ASN A 219 5.62 -47.79 16.56
C ASN A 219 5.55 -49.26 17.06
N ASN A 220 6.33 -49.62 18.08
CA ASN A 220 6.31 -50.97 18.67
C ASN A 220 5.33 -51.11 19.85
N SER A 221 4.87 -50.00 20.45
CA SER A 221 3.81 -50.05 21.48
C SER A 221 2.40 -50.15 20.89
N PHE A 222 2.23 -49.84 19.60
CA PHE A 222 0.95 -49.93 18.89
C PHE A 222 0.68 -51.31 18.26
N ARG A 223 1.61 -52.27 18.42
CA ARG A 223 1.55 -53.62 17.84
C ARG A 223 1.42 -54.75 18.86
N ARG A 224 1.06 -54.45 20.11
CA ARG A 224 0.59 -55.44 21.10
C ARG A 224 -0.82 -55.11 21.54
#